data_AF-A0A0F9ASW4-F1
#
_entry.id   AF-A0A0F9ASW4-F1
#
_cell.length_a   1.000
_cell.length_b   1.000
_cell.length_c   1.000
_cell.angle_alpha   90.00
_cell.angle_beta   90.00
_cell.angle_gamma   90.00
#
_symmetry.space_group_name_H-M   'P 1'
#
loop_
_entity.id
_entity.type
_entity.pdbx_description
1 polymer ?
#
loop_
_entity_poly.entity_id
_entity_poly.type
_entity_poly.pdbx_seq_one_letter_code
_entity_poly.pdbx_strand_id
1 'polypeptide(L)' 'MKKTRVSVTMTTPYILALDTLVTDGLYLNRGEAILEALRGFLDKKQVEPFYNGEELVRKNP' A
#
# COMPACT_ATOMS: atom_id res chain seq x y z
N MET A 1 -2.06 8.50 -13.21
CA MET A 1 -1.55 7.16 -12.87
C MET A 1 -2.65 6.12 -13.09
N LYS A 2 -2.40 5.04 -13.84
CA LYS A 2 -3.39 3.97 -14.07
C LYS A 2 -3.46 3.07 -12.83
N LYS A 3 -4.66 2.81 -12.30
CA LYS A 3 -4.86 1.87 -11.19
C LYS A 3 -5.09 0.46 -11.75
N THR A 4 -4.48 -0.54 -11.12
CA THR A 4 -4.65 -1.95 -11.46
C THR A 4 -5.21 -2.69 -10.25
N ARG A 5 -6.26 -3.50 -10.47
CA ARG A 5 -6.80 -4.38 -9.43
C ARG A 5 -5.98 -5.66 -9.38
N VAL A 6 -5.49 -6.01 -8.20
CA VAL A 6 -4.77 -7.26 -7.92
C VAL A 6 -5.57 -8.04 -6.89
N SER A 7 -5.76 -9.34 -7.13
CA SER A 7 -6.37 -10.26 -6.16
C SER A 7 -5.26 -11.06 -5.48
N VAL A 8 -5.37 -11.23 -4.16
CA VAL A 8 -4.42 -12.01 -3.36
C VAL A 8 -5.17 -13.07 -2.55
N THR A 9 -4.55 -14.23 -2.37
CA THR A 9 -5.04 -15.28 -1.47
C THR A 9 -4.30 -15.17 -0.14
N MET A 10 -5.03 -15.16 0.97
CA MET A 10 -4.49 -15.04 2.33
C MET A 10 -5.16 -16.07 3.23
N THR A 11 -4.51 -16.43 4.34
CA THR A 11 -5.15 -17.28 5.35
C THR A 11 -6.20 -16.49 6.12
N THR A 12 -7.20 -17.19 6.66
CA THR A 12 -8.29 -16.60 7.43
C THR A 12 -7.82 -15.65 8.55
N PRO A 13 -6.77 -15.97 9.35
CA PRO A 13 -6.30 -15.06 10.39
C PRO A 13 -5.86 -13.68 9.88
N TYR A 14 -5.26 -13.60 8.69
CA TYR A 14 -4.88 -12.31 8.10
C TYR A 14 -6.11 -11.50 7.68
N ILE A 15 -7.12 -12.17 7.11
CA ILE A 15 -8.38 -11.49 6.73
C ILE A 15 -9.07 -10.93 7.97
N LEU A 16 -9.15 -11.72 9.04
CA LEU A 16 -9.75 -11.28 10.30
C LEU A 16 -8.98 -10.10 10.93
N ALA A 17 -7.65 -10.14 10.92
CA ALA A 17 -6.85 -9.02 11.41
C ALA A 17 -7.12 -7.74 10.60
N LEU A 18 -7.21 -7.83 9.27
CA LEU A 18 -7.58 -6.69 8.42
C LEU A 18 -9.00 -6.20 8.70
N ASP A 19 -9.94 -7.11 9.00
CA ASP A 19 -11.31 -6.74 9.36
C ASP A 19 -11.39 -5.97 10.67
N THR A 20 -10.59 -6.35 11.67
CA THR A 20 -10.50 -5.59 12.94
C THR A 20 -10.07 -4.15 12.68
N LEU A 21 -9.06 -3.94 11.84
CA LEU A 21 -8.59 -2.58 11.51
C LEU A 21 -9.67 -1.71 10.84
N VAL A 22 -10.54 -2.32 10.03
CA VAL A 22 -11.66 -1.61 9.40
C VAL A 22 -12.79 -1.38 10.40
N THR A 23 -13.09 -2.37 11.23
CA THR A 23 -14.15 -2.31 12.25
C THR A 23 -13.86 -1.26 13.32
N ASP A 24 -12.58 -1.12 13.69
CA ASP A 24 -12.10 -0.11 14.64
C ASP A 24 -12.04 1.30 14.02
N GLY A 25 -12.35 1.43 12.72
CA GLY A 25 -12.33 2.71 12.01
C GLY A 25 -10.95 3.25 11.67
N LEU A 26 -9.88 2.45 11.84
CA LEU A 26 -8.51 2.85 11.50
C LEU A 26 -8.31 3.00 9.99
N TYR A 27 -9.03 2.20 9.21
CA TYR A 27 -9.02 2.26 7.74
C TYR A 27 -10.43 2.09 7.17
N LEU A 28 -10.71 2.69 6.02
CA LEU A 28 -12.03 2.62 5.36
C LEU A 28 -12.31 1.24 4.77
N ASN A 29 -11.27 0.52 4.37
CA ASN A 29 -11.35 -0.84 3.85
C ASN A 29 -10.00 -1.56 3.94
N ARG A 30 -10.02 -2.89 3.75
CA ARG A 30 -8.81 -3.73 3.77
C ARG A 30 -7.75 -3.29 2.77
N GLY A 31 -8.18 -2.80 1.60
CA GLY A 31 -7.27 -2.37 0.54
C GLY A 31 -6.45 -1.14 0.94
N GLU A 32 -7.06 -0.20 1.66
CA GLU A 32 -6.35 0.96 2.19
C GLU A 32 -5.28 0.56 3.21
N ALA A 33 -5.63 -0.32 4.16
CA ALA A 33 -4.69 -0.86 5.14
C ALA A 33 -3.49 -1.56 4.46
N ILE A 34 -3.77 -2.39 3.44
CA ILE A 34 -2.73 -3.09 2.66
C ILE A 34 -1.85 -2.09 1.92
N LEU A 35 -2.44 -1.08 1.26
CA LEU A 35 -1.67 -0.08 0.52
C LEU A 35 -0.77 0.71 1.46
N GLU A 36 -1.25 1.11 2.63
CA GLU A 36 -0.43 1.85 3.60
C GLU A 36 0.74 1.01 4.13
N ALA A 37 0.49 -0.26 4.44
CA ALA A 37 1.56 -1.19 4.82
C ALA A 37 2.60 -1.36 3.70
N LEU A 38 2.16 -1.48 2.45
CA LEU A 38 3.05 -1.59 1.29
C LEU A 38 3.88 -0.32 1.08
N ARG A 39 3.28 0.87 1.23
CA ARG A 39 4.02 2.14 1.15
C ARG A 39 5.12 2.20 2.18
N GLY A 40 4.79 1.94 3.46
CA GLY A 40 5.77 1.95 4.54
C GLY A 40 6.86 0.88 4.36
N PHE A 41 6.54 -0.26 3.76
CA PHE A 41 7.53 -1.28 3.43
C PHE A 41 8.46 -0.86 2.29
N LEU A 42 7.91 -0.36 1.19
CA LEU A 42 8.67 0.02 0.00
C LEU A 42 9.53 1.26 0.22
N ASP A 43 9.02 2.24 0.96
CA ASP A 43 9.76 3.44 1.38
C ASP A 43 11.03 3.07 2.16
N LYS A 44 10.92 2.15 3.13
CA LYS A 44 12.08 1.59 3.87
C LYS A 44 13.09 0.85 2.99
N LYS A 45 12.68 0.42 1.81
CA LYS A 45 13.54 -0.26 0.83
C LYS A 45 14.04 0.68 -0.26
N GLN A 46 13.77 1.99 -0.15
CA GLN A 46 14.12 2.99 -1.16
C GLN A 46 13.53 2.65 -2.54
N VAL A 47 12.43 1.89 -2.55
CA VAL A 47 11.67 1.61 -3.77
C VAL A 47 10.67 2.75 -3.87
N GLU A 48 10.92 3.71 -4.76
CA GLU A 48 10.05 4.88 -4.92
C GLU A 48 8.71 4.49 -5.54
N PRO A 49 7.61 4.40 -4.77
CA PRO A 49 6.33 3.90 -5.26
C PRO A 49 5.52 4.97 -6.01
N PHE A 50 6.02 6.22 -6.05
CA PHE A 50 5.19 7.40 -6.34
C PHE A 50 5.68 8.28 -7.48
N TYR A 51 6.88 8.04 -8.01
CA TYR A 51 7.46 8.88 -9.04
C TYR A 51 7.63 8.07 -10.33
N ASN A 52 6.96 8.51 -11.39
CA ASN A 52 7.38 8.12 -12.73
C ASN A 52 8.84 8.62 -12.88
N GLY A 53 9.70 7.87 -13.57
CA GLY A 53 11.12 8.23 -13.76
C GLY A 53 11.39 9.63 -14.35
N GLU A 54 10.35 10.38 -14.74
CA GLU A 54 10.41 11.77 -15.19
C GLU A 54 10.47 12.80 -14.03
N GLU A 55 9.92 12.51 -12.84
CA GLU A 55 9.97 13.42 -11.68
C GLU A 55 11.27 13.28 -10.85
N LEU A 56 11.90 12.09 -10.90
CA LEU A 56 13.19 11.81 -10.27
C LEU A 56 14.34 12.65 -10.86
N VAL A 57 14.26 12.99 -12.16
CA VAL A 57 15.28 13.80 -12.85
C VAL A 57 15.31 15.25 -12.34
N ARG A 58 14.23 15.74 -11.71
CA ARG A 58 14.14 17.13 -11.22
C ARG A 58 14.58 17.33 -9.77
N LYS A 59 14.78 16.25 -9.01
CA LYS A 59 15.12 16.32 -7.57
C LYS A 59 16.58 16.02 -7.23
N ASN A 60 17.40 15.64 -8.21
CA ASN A 60 18.86 15.63 -8.07
C ASN A 60 19.46 16.75 -8.94
N PRO A 61 19.79 17.93 -8.38
CA PRO A 61 20.76 18.82 -8.99
C PRO A 61 22.15 18.17 -9.06
#